data_AF-A0A6N9ITI1-F1
#
_entry.id   AF-A0A6N9ITI1-F1
#
_cell.length_a   1.000
_cell.length_b   1.000
_cell.length_c   1.000
_cell.angle_alpha   90.00
_cell.angle_beta   90.00
_cell.angle_gamma   90.00
#
_symmetry.space_group_name_H-M   'P 1'
#
loop_
_entity.id
_entity.type
_entity.pdbx_description
1 polymer ?
#
loop_
_entity_poly.entity_id
_entity_poly.type
_entity_poly.pdbx_seq_one_letter_code
_entity_poly.pdbx_strand_id
1 'polypeptide(L)'
;MNIYITNIYGLGGVATKSQNLVTSVAKKLGIEEIRVSYLNYEPEERNELSKRVDGILTGVKPGDTIIYQSPTWNDPNFDIFFMNKLIGIGGFGGLNIIFFIHDVRPMMFPMEQGDMSTYIQMFNIANSLVVASENMAEYLKEQGVTTPMTIQHLWDADKEMVFQKMPEFKNQINFVGNDAKFMISKNFPINCDTKLELYGKKNDEMVEAENINYHGFLNEYDLLHELRKGGFGLIWSEDEDTKEYMKYCNSYKMSTYLRAGIPLIVHKSISCMELIEKEHLGIGVDSLEEAVDVVNAMTEEEYGRYIKALDEFKFKIENACFTKKALVDSIHKSFLR
;
A
#
# COMPACT_ATOMS: atom_id res chain seq x y z
N MET A 1 -21.17 3.17 -21.79
CA MET A 1 -20.21 2.40 -20.96
C MET A 1 -19.55 3.39 -20.04
N ASN A 2 -19.95 3.35 -18.78
CA ASN A 2 -19.33 4.11 -17.71
C ASN A 2 -18.24 3.24 -17.05
N ILE A 3 -17.30 3.90 -16.37
CA ILE A 3 -16.29 3.24 -15.56
C ILE A 3 -16.48 3.72 -14.13
N TYR A 4 -16.63 2.77 -13.23
CA TYR A 4 -16.81 2.99 -11.80
C TYR A 4 -15.60 2.48 -11.03
N ILE A 5 -15.33 3.09 -9.87
CA ILE A 5 -14.36 2.59 -8.88
C ILE A 5 -14.99 2.56 -7.49
N THR A 6 -14.85 1.45 -6.76
CA THR A 6 -15.34 1.36 -5.37
C THR A 6 -14.43 2.13 -4.42
N ASN A 7 -14.94 2.75 -3.36
CA ASN A 7 -14.15 3.43 -2.34
C ASN A 7 -14.78 3.28 -0.95
N ILE A 8 -14.01 2.79 0.02
CA ILE A 8 -14.46 2.55 1.40
C ILE A 8 -14.52 3.84 2.23
N TYR A 9 -15.57 3.97 3.05
CA TYR A 9 -15.77 5.04 4.03
C TYR A 9 -16.11 4.48 5.41
N GLY A 10 -15.55 5.08 6.47
CA GLY A 10 -15.88 4.75 7.87
C GLY A 10 -14.88 3.81 8.57
N LEU A 11 -13.99 3.13 7.84
CA LEU A 11 -12.95 2.25 8.42
C LEU A 11 -11.81 3.04 9.10
N GLY A 12 -11.29 4.07 8.42
CA GLY A 12 -10.09 4.80 8.84
C GLY A 12 -8.78 4.11 8.45
N GLY A 13 -7.65 4.59 8.98
CA GLY A 13 -6.33 4.00 8.77
C GLY A 13 -5.76 4.10 7.36
N VAL A 14 -4.68 3.34 7.10
CA VAL A 14 -3.96 3.34 5.81
C VAL A 14 -4.80 2.72 4.70
N ALA A 15 -5.57 1.67 4.98
CA ALA A 15 -6.47 1.06 3.99
C ALA A 15 -7.44 2.08 3.37
N THR A 16 -8.10 2.90 4.21
CA THR A 16 -8.96 3.99 3.74
C THR A 16 -8.16 5.00 2.91
N LYS A 17 -7.00 5.45 3.41
CA LYS A 17 -6.15 6.42 2.69
C LYS A 17 -5.76 5.93 1.30
N SER A 18 -5.33 4.67 1.18
CA SER A 18 -4.96 4.06 -0.10
C SER A 18 -6.13 4.03 -1.09
N GLN A 19 -7.33 3.60 -0.65
CA GLN A 19 -8.50 3.59 -1.54
C GLN A 19 -8.94 5.00 -1.95
N ASN A 20 -8.84 5.97 -1.04
CA ASN A 20 -9.20 7.35 -1.32
C ASN A 20 -8.19 8.01 -2.29
N LEU A 21 -6.89 7.70 -2.17
CA LEU A 21 -5.85 8.11 -3.11
C LEU A 21 -6.15 7.62 -4.53
N VAL A 22 -6.37 6.31 -4.71
CA VAL A 22 -6.64 5.74 -6.03
C VAL A 22 -7.93 6.32 -6.60
N THR A 23 -8.98 6.49 -5.78
CA THR A 23 -10.23 7.11 -6.19
C THR A 23 -10.04 8.58 -6.60
N SER A 24 -9.23 9.35 -5.88
CA SER A 24 -8.97 10.75 -6.21
C SER A 24 -8.24 10.88 -7.56
N VAL A 25 -7.34 9.94 -7.86
CA VAL A 25 -6.67 9.83 -9.16
C VAL A 25 -7.65 9.39 -10.26
N ALA A 26 -8.47 8.37 -9.99
CA ALA A 26 -9.47 7.85 -10.92
C ALA A 26 -10.49 8.93 -11.34
N LYS A 27 -10.93 9.78 -10.41
CA LYS A 27 -11.81 10.93 -10.71
C LYS A 27 -11.19 11.91 -11.71
N LYS A 28 -9.87 12.15 -11.62
CA LYS A 28 -9.14 13.00 -12.59
C LYS A 28 -9.11 12.38 -14.00
N LEU A 29 -9.35 11.07 -14.12
CA LEU A 29 -9.48 10.33 -15.38
C LEU A 29 -10.93 10.18 -15.84
N GLY A 30 -11.90 10.80 -15.16
CA GLY A 30 -13.33 10.70 -15.49
C GLY A 30 -14.01 9.42 -15.02
N ILE A 31 -13.40 8.68 -14.09
CA ILE A 31 -13.97 7.47 -13.49
C ILE A 31 -14.89 7.87 -12.33
N GLU A 32 -16.11 7.32 -12.32
CA GLU A 32 -17.13 7.60 -11.32
C GLU A 32 -16.92 6.77 -10.04
N GLU A 33 -17.28 7.32 -8.89
CA GLU A 33 -17.08 6.64 -7.60
C GLU A 33 -18.33 5.88 -7.15
N ILE A 34 -18.14 4.64 -6.71
CA ILE A 34 -19.10 3.87 -5.93
C ILE A 34 -18.67 3.90 -4.46
N ARG A 35 -19.45 4.57 -3.62
CA ARG A 35 -19.12 4.74 -2.19
C ARG A 35 -19.60 3.52 -1.41
N VAL A 36 -18.67 2.79 -0.81
CA VAL A 36 -18.94 1.61 0.03
C VAL A 36 -18.76 2.01 1.48
N SER A 37 -19.74 1.69 2.33
CA SER A 37 -19.61 1.91 3.78
C SER A 37 -18.91 0.72 4.43
N TYR A 38 -18.01 1.02 5.37
CA TYR A 38 -17.56 0.06 6.35
C TYR A 38 -18.69 -0.16 7.36
N LEU A 39 -19.12 -1.41 7.49
CA LEU A 39 -20.12 -1.86 8.42
C LEU A 39 -19.36 -2.39 9.63
N ASN A 40 -19.61 -1.82 10.80
CA ASN A 40 -19.15 -2.43 12.05
C ASN A 40 -19.66 -3.88 12.11
N TYR A 41 -18.96 -4.77 12.83
CA TYR A 41 -19.26 -6.20 13.00
C TYR A 41 -20.62 -6.51 13.67
N GLU A 42 -21.62 -5.64 13.56
CA GLU A 42 -22.99 -5.99 13.88
C GLU A 42 -23.62 -6.70 12.68
N PRO A 43 -24.10 -7.94 12.83
CA PRO A 43 -24.72 -8.67 11.75
C PRO A 43 -25.99 -7.94 11.30
N GLU A 44 -25.91 -7.28 10.13
CA GLU A 44 -27.07 -6.73 9.45
C GLU A 44 -27.88 -7.89 8.84
N GLU A 45 -29.21 -7.86 8.97
CA GLU A 45 -30.05 -8.86 8.31
C GLU A 45 -29.80 -8.84 6.80
N ARG A 46 -29.69 -10.03 6.19
CA ARG A 46 -29.33 -10.18 4.76
C ARG A 46 -30.18 -9.33 3.81
N ASN A 47 -31.45 -9.13 4.13
CA ASN A 47 -32.37 -8.31 3.32
C ASN A 47 -32.01 -6.82 3.37
N GLU A 48 -31.59 -6.29 4.51
CA GLU A 48 -31.20 -4.89 4.67
C GLU A 48 -29.84 -4.64 3.99
N LEU A 49 -28.88 -5.57 4.16
CA LEU A 49 -27.63 -5.55 3.42
C LEU A 49 -27.87 -5.55 1.89
N SER A 50 -28.82 -6.36 1.42
CA SER A 50 -29.19 -6.39 0.00
C SER A 50 -29.71 -5.03 -0.47
N LYS A 51 -30.68 -4.43 0.22
CA LYS A 51 -31.24 -3.12 -0.16
C LYS A 51 -30.18 -2.02 -0.16
N ARG A 52 -29.25 -2.07 0.81
CA ARG A 52 -28.12 -1.14 0.90
C ARG A 52 -27.22 -1.26 -0.33
N VAL A 53 -26.80 -2.47 -0.68
CA VAL A 53 -25.97 -2.71 -1.87
C VAL A 53 -26.71 -2.34 -3.15
N ASP A 54 -28.00 -2.66 -3.26
CA ASP A 54 -28.84 -2.25 -4.40
C ASP A 54 -28.88 -0.72 -4.53
N GLY A 55 -28.98 0.00 -3.41
CA GLY A 55 -28.90 1.47 -3.36
C GLY A 55 -27.56 2.03 -3.85
N ILE A 56 -26.45 1.43 -3.40
CA ILE A 56 -25.07 1.80 -3.80
C ILE A 56 -24.84 1.57 -5.29
N LEU A 57 -25.47 0.53 -5.88
CA LEU A 57 -25.26 0.10 -7.26
C LEU A 57 -26.32 0.63 -8.25
N THR A 58 -27.23 1.51 -7.83
CA THR A 58 -28.35 2.01 -8.67
C THR A 58 -27.94 2.59 -10.02
N GLY A 59 -26.73 3.14 -10.15
CA GLY A 59 -26.21 3.69 -11.40
C GLY A 59 -25.61 2.68 -12.37
N VAL A 60 -25.26 1.48 -11.89
CA VAL A 60 -24.52 0.46 -12.66
C VAL A 60 -25.44 -0.28 -13.63
N LYS A 61 -24.98 -0.44 -14.88
CA LYS A 61 -25.73 -1.12 -15.94
C LYS A 61 -24.89 -2.18 -16.63
N PRO A 62 -25.52 -3.18 -17.30
CA PRO A 62 -24.81 -4.10 -18.17
C PRO A 62 -23.88 -3.38 -19.15
N GLY A 63 -22.68 -3.91 -19.34
CA GLY A 63 -21.63 -3.37 -20.19
C GLY A 63 -20.76 -2.29 -19.53
N ASP A 64 -21.05 -1.85 -18.30
CA ASP A 64 -20.17 -0.94 -17.57
C ASP A 64 -18.91 -1.65 -17.02
N THR A 65 -17.87 -0.87 -16.73
CA THR A 65 -16.64 -1.35 -16.09
C THR A 65 -16.62 -1.00 -14.61
N ILE A 66 -16.30 -1.96 -13.75
CA ILE A 66 -16.17 -1.78 -12.30
C ILE A 66 -14.74 -2.09 -11.87
N ILE A 67 -14.05 -1.08 -11.34
CA ILE A 67 -12.78 -1.22 -10.64
C ILE A 67 -13.10 -1.43 -9.16
N TYR A 68 -12.99 -2.67 -8.72
CA TYR A 68 -13.24 -3.08 -7.36
C TYR A 68 -11.95 -3.03 -6.55
N GLN A 69 -11.81 -2.01 -5.69
CA GLN A 69 -10.71 -1.90 -4.74
C GLN A 69 -10.91 -2.92 -3.60
N SER A 70 -10.06 -3.95 -3.58
CA SER A 70 -10.18 -5.12 -2.70
C SER A 70 -9.10 -5.14 -1.61
N PRO A 71 -9.44 -5.52 -0.37
CA PRO A 71 -10.77 -5.85 0.12
C PRO A 71 -11.55 -4.59 0.54
N THR A 72 -12.86 -4.71 0.81
CA THR A 72 -13.62 -3.61 1.44
C THR A 72 -13.37 -3.50 2.94
N TRP A 73 -12.69 -4.50 3.52
CA TRP A 73 -12.46 -4.67 4.96
C TRP A 73 -13.71 -4.92 5.80
N ASN A 74 -14.89 -5.03 5.19
CA ASN A 74 -16.05 -5.62 5.84
C ASN A 74 -15.80 -7.11 6.14
N ASP A 75 -16.78 -7.76 6.77
CA ASP A 75 -16.82 -9.22 6.88
C ASP A 75 -16.48 -9.88 5.52
N PRO A 76 -15.64 -10.93 5.46
CA PRO A 76 -15.26 -11.54 4.18
C PRO A 76 -16.45 -11.94 3.29
N ASN A 77 -17.60 -12.29 3.87
CA ASN A 77 -18.80 -12.61 3.09
C ASN A 77 -19.41 -11.38 2.40
N PHE A 78 -19.13 -10.16 2.88
CA PHE A 78 -19.56 -8.93 2.22
C PHE A 78 -18.95 -8.81 0.83
N ASP A 79 -17.65 -9.08 0.67
CA ASP A 79 -16.97 -8.95 -0.61
C ASP A 79 -17.54 -9.96 -1.63
N ILE A 80 -17.79 -11.20 -1.19
CA ILE A 80 -18.47 -12.23 -1.98
C ILE A 80 -19.90 -11.80 -2.35
N PHE A 81 -20.66 -11.28 -1.38
CA PHE A 81 -22.03 -10.82 -1.59
C PHE A 81 -22.10 -9.67 -2.59
N PHE A 82 -21.22 -8.68 -2.44
CA PHE A 82 -21.10 -7.53 -3.32
C PHE A 82 -20.75 -7.95 -4.74
N MET A 83 -19.81 -8.89 -4.89
CA MET A 83 -19.46 -9.43 -6.21
C MET A 83 -20.61 -10.19 -6.86
N ASN A 84 -21.36 -11.00 -6.11
CA ASN A 84 -22.54 -11.68 -6.64
C ASN A 84 -23.62 -10.70 -7.12
N LYS A 85 -23.79 -9.57 -6.41
CA LYS A 85 -24.70 -8.48 -6.85
C LYS A 85 -24.26 -7.86 -8.17
N LEU A 86 -22.97 -7.55 -8.32
CA LEU A 86 -22.41 -7.04 -9.57
C LEU A 86 -22.63 -8.02 -10.73
N ILE A 87 -22.30 -9.31 -10.54
CA ILE A 87 -22.51 -10.36 -11.55
C ILE A 87 -23.98 -10.45 -11.95
N GLY A 88 -24.90 -10.38 -10.97
CA GLY A 88 -26.34 -10.37 -11.20
C GLY A 88 -26.82 -9.17 -12.04
N ILE A 89 -26.28 -7.97 -11.79
CA ILE A 89 -26.59 -6.76 -12.56
C ILE A 89 -26.12 -6.89 -14.01
N GLY A 90 -24.94 -7.48 -14.25
CA GLY A 90 -24.41 -7.67 -15.60
C GLY A 90 -25.31 -8.49 -16.52
N GLY A 91 -26.00 -9.50 -15.97
CA GLY A 91 -26.91 -10.36 -16.73
C GLY A 91 -26.27 -10.88 -18.03
N PHE A 92 -27.02 -10.86 -19.14
CA PHE A 92 -26.51 -11.27 -20.46
C PHE A 92 -25.49 -10.30 -21.06
N GLY A 93 -25.50 -9.02 -20.65
CA GLY A 93 -24.56 -8.01 -21.16
C GLY A 93 -23.19 -8.05 -20.49
N GLY A 94 -23.09 -8.76 -19.35
CA GLY A 94 -21.89 -8.80 -18.52
C GLY A 94 -21.58 -7.47 -17.84
N LEU A 95 -20.70 -7.51 -16.85
CA LEU A 95 -19.92 -6.34 -16.42
C LEU A 95 -18.46 -6.63 -16.73
N ASN A 96 -17.69 -5.58 -16.99
CA ASN A 96 -16.25 -5.68 -17.08
C ASN A 96 -15.64 -5.40 -15.70
N ILE A 97 -15.14 -6.44 -15.01
CA ILE A 97 -14.72 -6.34 -13.61
C ILE A 97 -13.19 -6.32 -13.52
N ILE A 98 -12.66 -5.35 -12.80
CA ILE A 98 -11.23 -5.20 -12.53
C ILE A 98 -11.03 -5.23 -11.03
N PHE A 99 -10.25 -6.16 -10.49
CA PHE A 99 -9.84 -6.07 -9.09
C PHE A 99 -8.60 -5.20 -8.99
N PHE A 100 -8.68 -4.11 -8.22
CA PHE A 100 -7.49 -3.41 -7.73
C PHE A 100 -7.17 -3.97 -6.35
N ILE A 101 -6.19 -4.88 -6.28
CA ILE A 101 -5.85 -5.61 -5.05
C ILE A 101 -4.93 -4.72 -4.21
N HIS A 102 -5.46 -4.21 -3.10
CA HIS A 102 -4.68 -3.48 -2.10
C HIS A 102 -4.04 -4.46 -1.12
N ASP A 103 -4.81 -5.48 -0.71
CA ASP A 103 -4.36 -6.53 0.19
C ASP A 103 -4.99 -7.90 -0.12
N VAL A 104 -4.27 -8.97 0.24
CA VAL A 104 -4.78 -10.36 0.20
C VAL A 104 -4.80 -10.88 1.63
N ARG A 105 -5.95 -10.77 2.30
CA ARG A 105 -6.06 -11.07 3.74
C ARG A 105 -5.58 -12.47 4.15
N PRO A 106 -5.86 -13.55 3.40
CA PRO A 106 -5.31 -14.89 3.70
C PRO A 106 -3.78 -14.98 3.73
N MET A 107 -3.06 -14.04 3.10
CA MET A 107 -1.60 -13.94 3.17
C MET A 107 -1.11 -13.08 4.34
N MET A 108 -1.97 -12.21 4.87
CA MET A 108 -1.66 -11.32 6.00
C MET A 108 -1.96 -11.96 7.35
N PHE A 109 -2.98 -12.80 7.41
CA PHE A 109 -3.52 -13.35 8.63
C PHE A 109 -3.55 -14.87 8.53
N PRO A 110 -2.69 -15.60 9.26
CA PRO A 110 -2.67 -17.06 9.23
C PRO A 110 -4.03 -17.71 9.52
N MET A 111 -4.86 -17.06 10.36
CA MET A 111 -6.21 -17.54 10.68
C MET A 111 -7.18 -17.52 9.48
N GLU A 112 -6.90 -16.71 8.44
CA GLU A 112 -7.71 -16.58 7.23
C GLU A 112 -7.14 -17.40 6.06
N GLN A 113 -6.07 -18.17 6.26
CA GLN A 113 -5.41 -18.93 5.19
C GLN A 113 -6.37 -19.88 4.45
N GLY A 114 -7.37 -20.43 5.16
CA GLY A 114 -8.40 -21.29 4.59
C GLY A 114 -9.27 -20.62 3.51
N ASP A 115 -9.38 -19.29 3.54
CA ASP A 115 -10.19 -18.51 2.59
C ASP A 115 -9.47 -18.24 1.26
N MET A 116 -8.20 -18.64 1.13
CA MET A 116 -7.42 -18.40 -0.09
C MET A 116 -8.13 -18.92 -1.35
N SER A 117 -8.70 -20.13 -1.30
CA SER A 117 -9.40 -20.71 -2.46
C SER A 117 -10.58 -19.84 -2.94
N THR A 118 -11.27 -19.16 -2.04
CA THR A 118 -12.35 -18.23 -2.35
C THR A 118 -11.82 -16.97 -3.04
N TYR A 119 -10.70 -16.43 -2.57
CA TYR A 119 -10.02 -15.29 -3.22
C TYR A 119 -9.58 -15.64 -4.64
N ILE A 120 -8.96 -16.81 -4.84
CA ILE A 120 -8.54 -17.27 -6.18
C ILE A 120 -9.74 -17.39 -7.12
N GLN A 121 -10.87 -17.93 -6.65
CA GLN A 121 -12.10 -18.00 -7.44
C GLN A 121 -12.61 -16.61 -7.82
N MET A 122 -12.66 -15.67 -6.87
CA MET A 122 -13.08 -14.28 -7.13
C MET A 122 -12.17 -13.59 -8.15
N PHE A 123 -10.85 -13.76 -8.03
CA PHE A 123 -9.88 -13.19 -8.97
C PHE A 123 -10.03 -13.76 -10.38
N ASN A 124 -10.38 -15.05 -10.52
CA ASN A 124 -10.61 -15.70 -11.81
C ASN A 124 -11.91 -15.27 -12.52
N ILE A 125 -12.88 -14.73 -11.78
CA ILE A 125 -14.11 -14.15 -12.33
C ILE A 125 -13.83 -12.80 -13.02
N ALA A 126 -12.84 -12.04 -12.55
CA ALA A 126 -12.53 -10.71 -13.06
C ALA A 126 -11.94 -10.72 -14.48
N ASN A 127 -12.10 -9.63 -15.22
CA ASN A 127 -11.53 -9.45 -16.56
C ASN A 127 -10.04 -9.06 -16.51
N SER A 128 -9.63 -8.32 -15.49
CA SER A 128 -8.21 -8.07 -15.21
C SER A 128 -7.98 -7.80 -13.72
N LEU A 129 -6.71 -7.87 -13.28
CA LEU A 129 -6.29 -7.54 -11.93
C LEU A 129 -5.22 -6.45 -11.97
N VAL A 130 -5.21 -5.57 -10.97
CA VAL A 130 -4.04 -4.80 -10.56
C VAL A 130 -3.48 -5.44 -9.29
N VAL A 131 -2.22 -5.85 -9.34
CA VAL A 131 -1.50 -6.43 -8.19
C VAL A 131 -0.34 -5.52 -7.78
N ALA A 132 0.08 -5.63 -6.52
CA ALA A 132 1.11 -4.75 -5.97
C ALA A 132 2.48 -4.88 -6.68
N SER A 133 2.95 -6.10 -6.92
CA SER A 133 4.31 -6.42 -7.38
C SER A 133 4.36 -7.64 -8.31
N GLU A 134 5.51 -7.86 -8.97
CA GLU A 134 5.75 -9.06 -9.77
C GLU A 134 5.69 -10.33 -8.91
N ASN A 135 6.28 -10.31 -7.70
CA ASN A 135 6.20 -11.42 -6.74
C ASN A 135 4.74 -11.81 -6.43
N MET A 136 3.85 -10.82 -6.23
CA MET A 136 2.43 -11.08 -6.04
C MET A 136 1.79 -11.70 -7.29
N ALA A 137 2.15 -11.22 -8.48
CA ALA A 137 1.63 -11.78 -9.73
C ALA A 137 2.07 -13.24 -9.93
N GLU A 138 3.33 -13.55 -9.68
CA GLU A 138 3.89 -14.90 -9.76
C GLU A 138 3.21 -15.83 -8.76
N TYR A 139 3.14 -15.42 -7.48
CA TYR A 139 2.45 -16.17 -6.45
C TYR A 139 1.00 -16.49 -6.83
N LEU A 140 0.23 -15.50 -7.26
CA LEU A 140 -1.16 -15.71 -7.65
C LEU A 140 -1.31 -16.64 -8.88
N LYS A 141 -0.39 -16.57 -9.85
CA LYS A 141 -0.36 -17.51 -10.98
C LYS A 141 -0.11 -18.94 -10.51
N GLU A 142 0.84 -19.14 -9.60
CA GLU A 142 1.12 -20.46 -9.00
C GLU A 142 -0.08 -21.01 -8.22
N GLN A 143 -0.85 -20.13 -7.57
CA GLN A 143 -2.12 -20.49 -6.91
C GLN A 143 -3.28 -20.76 -7.89
N GLY A 144 -3.08 -20.61 -9.20
CA GLY A 144 -4.07 -20.91 -10.23
C GLY A 144 -4.91 -19.71 -10.70
N VAL A 145 -4.47 -18.47 -10.46
CA VAL A 145 -5.07 -17.30 -11.09
C VAL A 145 -4.64 -17.22 -12.55
N THR A 146 -5.63 -17.26 -13.44
CA THR A 146 -5.47 -17.18 -14.91
C THR A 146 -5.79 -15.80 -15.46
N THR A 147 -6.38 -14.92 -14.63
CA THR A 147 -6.76 -13.57 -15.02
C THR A 147 -5.54 -12.70 -15.34
N PRO A 148 -5.55 -11.92 -16.43
CA PRO A 148 -4.46 -11.01 -16.77
C PRO A 148 -4.19 -9.99 -15.66
N MET A 149 -2.91 -9.82 -15.30
CA MET A 149 -2.48 -8.94 -14.20
C MET A 149 -1.68 -7.74 -14.71
N THR A 150 -1.87 -6.59 -14.10
CA THR A 150 -1.07 -5.36 -14.25
C THR A 150 -0.39 -5.05 -12.92
N ILE A 151 0.89 -4.68 -12.95
CA ILE A 151 1.66 -4.38 -11.75
C ILE A 151 1.54 -2.91 -11.37
N GLN A 152 1.28 -2.62 -10.10
CA GLN A 152 1.22 -1.27 -9.56
C GLN A 152 2.63 -0.68 -9.30
N HIS A 153 3.56 -1.52 -8.85
CA HIS A 153 4.94 -1.21 -8.45
C HIS A 153 5.10 -0.39 -7.16
N LEU A 154 4.32 0.68 -6.95
CA LEU A 154 4.50 1.56 -5.81
C LEU A 154 3.22 2.36 -5.48
N TRP A 155 3.08 2.77 -4.22
CA TRP A 155 2.05 3.73 -3.82
C TRP A 155 2.44 5.17 -4.19
N ASP A 156 1.48 5.96 -4.63
CA ASP A 156 1.69 7.37 -4.99
C ASP A 156 1.30 8.34 -3.85
N ALA A 157 1.32 9.64 -4.16
CA ALA A 157 0.62 10.68 -3.44
C ALA A 157 -0.32 11.47 -4.37
N ASP A 158 -1.34 12.11 -3.81
CA ASP A 158 -2.22 13.01 -4.56
C ASP A 158 -1.97 14.50 -4.29
N LYS A 159 -0.91 14.82 -3.53
CA LYS A 159 -0.54 16.17 -3.12
C LYS A 159 0.96 16.37 -3.18
N GLU A 160 1.35 17.41 -3.92
CA GLU A 160 2.70 17.97 -3.93
C GLU A 160 3.05 18.56 -2.56
N MET A 161 4.30 18.36 -2.13
CA MET A 161 4.86 18.99 -0.95
C MET A 161 6.11 19.80 -1.31
N VAL A 162 6.08 21.10 -1.03
CA VAL A 162 7.23 21.99 -1.27
C VAL A 162 8.03 22.13 0.02
N PHE A 163 9.34 21.90 -0.07
CA PHE A 163 10.27 22.06 1.04
C PHE A 163 11.28 23.15 0.75
N GLN A 164 11.68 23.88 1.79
CA GLN A 164 12.65 24.98 1.66
C GLN A 164 14.11 24.51 1.60
N LYS A 165 14.41 23.35 2.18
CA LYS A 165 15.76 22.80 2.29
C LYS A 165 15.82 21.38 1.78
N MET A 166 16.97 20.99 1.25
CA MET A 166 17.26 19.59 0.98
C MET A 166 17.56 18.86 2.29
N PRO A 167 17.26 17.55 2.38
CA PRO A 167 17.59 16.76 3.56
C PRO A 167 19.10 16.67 3.74
N GLU A 168 19.55 16.81 4.98
CA GLU A 168 20.95 16.67 5.35
C GLU A 168 21.26 15.20 5.66
N PHE A 169 22.52 14.80 5.50
CA PHE A 169 22.96 13.52 6.02
C PHE A 169 22.91 13.59 7.55
N LYS A 170 22.23 12.62 8.16
CA LYS A 170 22.19 12.41 9.61
C LYS A 170 22.36 10.93 9.88
N ASN A 171 23.16 10.62 10.89
CA ASN A 171 23.33 9.26 11.40
C ASN A 171 22.08 8.85 12.21
N GLN A 172 20.94 8.74 11.52
CA GLN A 172 19.65 8.39 12.09
C GLN A 172 18.78 7.63 11.09
N ILE A 173 17.98 6.72 11.64
CA ILE A 173 17.02 5.90 10.93
C ILE A 173 15.63 6.25 11.46
N ASN A 174 14.72 6.64 10.57
CA ASN A 174 13.36 7.04 10.89
C ASN A 174 12.39 5.90 10.62
N PHE A 175 11.62 5.50 11.62
CA PHE A 175 10.57 4.49 11.46
C PHE A 175 9.19 5.05 11.78
N VAL A 176 8.28 4.99 10.82
CA VAL A 176 6.90 5.49 10.92
C VAL A 176 5.95 4.30 11.01
N GLY A 177 5.42 3.97 12.18
CA GLY A 177 4.54 2.82 12.31
C GLY A 177 4.11 2.50 13.73
N ASN A 178 3.25 1.48 13.83
CA ASN A 178 2.87 0.92 15.13
C ASN A 178 3.95 -0.06 15.57
N ASP A 179 4.84 0.37 16.47
CA ASP A 179 5.93 -0.49 16.95
C ASP A 179 5.44 -1.79 17.60
N ALA A 180 4.26 -1.80 18.25
CA ALA A 180 3.67 -3.05 18.76
C ALA A 180 3.41 -4.10 17.67
N LYS A 181 3.21 -3.66 16.41
CA LYS A 181 3.06 -4.54 15.25
C LYS A 181 4.40 -4.94 14.64
N PHE A 182 5.32 -3.99 14.49
CA PHE A 182 6.55 -4.19 13.70
C PHE A 182 7.76 -4.58 14.55
N MET A 183 7.66 -4.45 15.88
CA MET A 183 8.65 -4.84 16.88
C MET A 183 10.05 -4.24 16.64
N ILE A 184 10.13 -3.00 16.17
CA ILE A 184 11.41 -2.39 15.78
C ILE A 184 12.21 -1.98 17.02
N SER A 185 11.58 -1.32 17.99
CA SER A 185 12.29 -0.84 19.18
C SER A 185 12.96 -1.96 19.98
N LYS A 186 12.34 -3.15 20.03
CA LYS A 186 12.86 -4.33 20.72
C LYS A 186 14.08 -4.96 20.07
N ASN A 187 14.22 -4.79 18.75
CA ASN A 187 15.22 -5.50 17.94
C ASN A 187 16.27 -4.55 17.35
N PHE A 188 16.09 -3.23 17.45
CA PHE A 188 17.05 -2.26 16.96
C PHE A 188 18.33 -2.27 17.82
N PRO A 189 19.54 -2.22 17.22
CA PRO A 189 20.79 -2.17 17.98
C PRO A 189 20.86 -0.96 18.92
N ILE A 190 21.01 -1.19 20.22
CA ILE A 190 21.00 -0.11 21.24
C ILE A 190 22.39 0.43 21.61
N ASN A 191 23.46 -0.33 21.32
CA ASN A 191 24.84 0.07 21.64
C ASN A 191 25.54 0.64 20.39
N CYS A 192 24.93 1.62 19.75
CA CYS A 192 25.47 2.27 18.54
C CYS A 192 25.15 3.77 18.51
N ASP A 193 25.93 4.52 17.73
CA ASP A 193 25.76 5.98 17.56
C ASP A 193 24.55 6.33 16.67
N THR A 194 24.09 5.38 15.85
CA THR A 194 22.91 5.55 14.99
C THR A 194 21.65 5.67 15.82
N LYS A 195 20.93 6.77 15.62
CA LYS A 195 19.66 7.02 16.31
C LYS A 195 18.49 6.38 15.59
N LEU A 196 17.57 5.79 16.33
CA LEU A 196 16.26 5.38 15.83
C LEU A 196 15.20 6.42 16.23
N GLU A 197 14.61 7.08 15.24
CA GLU A 197 13.55 8.07 15.41
C GLU A 197 12.18 7.42 15.11
N LEU A 198 11.40 7.15 16.15
CA LEU A 198 10.12 6.44 16.07
C LEU A 198 8.92 7.38 16.09
N TYR A 199 8.14 7.33 15.00
CA TYR A 199 6.90 8.09 14.83
C TYR A 199 5.70 7.13 14.80
N GLY A 200 4.87 7.20 15.83
CA GLY A 200 3.77 6.26 15.99
C GLY A 200 3.09 6.36 17.35
N LYS A 201 2.05 5.54 17.55
CA LYS A 201 1.37 5.46 18.84
C LYS A 201 2.31 4.80 19.86
N LYS A 202 2.54 5.47 20.99
CA LYS A 202 3.28 4.88 22.12
C LYS A 202 2.54 3.64 22.64
N ASN A 203 3.29 2.61 23.00
CA ASN A 203 2.78 1.41 23.65
C ASN A 203 3.73 0.98 24.77
N ASP A 204 3.25 0.10 25.66
CA ASP A 204 3.97 -0.30 26.88
C ASP A 204 5.12 -1.29 26.61
N GLU A 205 5.21 -1.83 25.39
CA GLU A 205 6.23 -2.81 25.01
C GLU A 205 7.46 -2.17 24.34
N MET A 206 7.43 -0.86 24.12
CA MET A 206 8.51 -0.10 23.52
C MET A 206 9.74 -0.05 24.44
N VAL A 207 10.93 -0.29 23.88
CA VAL A 207 12.20 -0.27 24.63
C VAL A 207 12.72 1.15 24.81
N GLU A 208 13.06 1.53 26.04
CA GLU A 208 13.76 2.79 26.31
C GLU A 208 15.28 2.56 26.26
N ALA A 209 15.95 3.27 25.35
CA ALA A 209 17.40 3.26 25.18
C ALA A 209 17.88 4.66 24.74
N GLU A 210 19.15 4.99 25.01
CA GLU A 210 19.68 6.34 24.74
C GLU A 210 19.64 6.73 23.25
N ASN A 211 19.72 5.75 22.35
CA ASN A 211 19.68 5.96 20.91
C ASN A 211 18.28 5.74 20.29
N ILE A 212 17.24 5.49 21.09
CA ILE A 212 15.86 5.29 20.62
C ILE A 212 14.98 6.46 21.09
N ASN A 213 14.49 7.25 20.14
CA ASN A 213 13.69 8.45 20.38
C ASN A 213 12.24 8.25 19.92
N TYR A 214 11.29 8.56 20.79
CA TYR A 214 9.86 8.44 20.51
C TYR A 214 9.19 9.81 20.35
N HIS A 215 8.57 10.05 19.20
CA HIS A 215 7.95 11.35 18.86
C HIS A 215 6.43 11.35 18.92
N GLY A 216 5.80 10.19 19.13
CA GLY A 216 4.35 10.06 19.07
C GLY A 216 3.79 10.12 17.64
N PHE A 217 2.48 10.23 17.52
CA PHE A 217 1.81 10.32 16.23
C PHE A 217 1.84 11.76 15.70
N LEU A 218 2.28 11.92 14.44
CA LEU A 218 2.24 13.17 13.71
C LEU A 218 1.23 13.07 12.57
N ASN A 219 0.55 14.19 12.25
CA ASN A 219 -0.20 14.27 11.01
C ASN A 219 0.76 14.26 9.80
N GLU A 220 0.24 14.03 8.60
CA GLU A 220 1.09 13.87 7.40
C GLU A 220 1.97 15.10 7.11
N TYR A 221 1.45 16.31 7.31
CA TYR A 221 2.21 17.54 7.03
C TYR A 221 3.40 17.66 7.99
N ASP A 222 3.17 17.55 9.30
CA ASP A 222 4.21 17.65 10.32
C ASP A 222 5.22 16.50 10.19
N LEU A 223 4.73 15.27 9.93
CA LEU A 223 5.59 14.11 9.72
C LEU A 223 6.54 14.32 8.55
N LEU A 224 6.05 14.77 7.40
CA LEU A 224 6.88 15.01 6.22
C LEU A 224 7.94 16.09 6.50
N HIS A 225 7.61 17.13 7.29
CA HIS A 225 8.58 18.17 7.67
C HIS A 225 9.63 17.67 8.65
N GLU A 226 9.27 16.79 9.58
CA GLU A 226 10.23 16.16 10.48
C GLU A 226 11.18 15.23 9.72
N LEU A 227 10.65 14.35 8.87
CA LEU A 227 11.44 13.44 8.04
C LEU A 227 12.35 14.20 7.07
N ARG A 228 11.89 15.34 6.51
CA ARG A 228 12.68 16.19 5.61
C ARG A 228 13.99 16.65 6.22
N LYS A 229 14.11 16.67 7.55
CA LYS A 229 15.33 17.09 8.24
C LYS A 229 16.51 16.15 7.99
N GLY A 230 16.30 14.93 7.48
CA GLY A 230 17.38 14.03 7.05
C GLY A 230 17.38 12.64 7.69
N GLY A 231 18.42 11.87 7.36
CA GLY A 231 18.58 10.47 7.73
C GLY A 231 17.89 9.53 6.74
N PHE A 232 17.56 8.32 7.20
CA PHE A 232 17.02 7.26 6.34
C PHE A 232 15.59 6.88 6.74
N GLY A 233 14.77 6.46 5.80
CA GLY A 233 13.44 5.91 6.04
C GLY A 233 13.46 4.39 6.10
N LEU A 234 13.11 3.79 7.23
CA LEU A 234 13.14 2.35 7.42
C LEU A 234 11.83 1.68 6.99
N ILE A 235 11.91 0.73 6.06
CA ILE A 235 10.80 -0.16 5.67
C ILE A 235 11.09 -1.56 6.18
N TRP A 236 10.56 -1.88 7.36
CA TRP A 236 10.94 -3.09 8.10
C TRP A 236 9.82 -3.66 8.96
N SER A 237 9.98 -4.92 9.34
CA SER A 237 9.18 -5.66 10.31
C SER A 237 10.01 -6.80 10.90
N GLU A 238 9.93 -6.98 12.22
CA GLU A 238 10.44 -8.18 12.92
C GLU A 238 9.32 -9.17 13.28
N ASP A 239 8.06 -8.81 13.00
CA ASP A 239 6.97 -9.77 12.96
C ASP A 239 7.07 -10.63 11.69
N GLU A 240 7.16 -11.95 11.84
CA GLU A 240 7.41 -12.89 10.74
C GLU A 240 6.32 -12.86 9.66
N ASP A 241 5.05 -12.86 10.05
CA ASP A 241 3.91 -12.82 9.11
C ASP A 241 3.93 -11.53 8.28
N THR A 242 4.13 -10.39 8.93
CA THR A 242 4.25 -9.10 8.25
C THR A 242 5.50 -9.05 7.36
N LYS A 243 6.64 -9.58 7.82
CA LYS A 243 7.90 -9.62 7.05
C LYS A 243 7.76 -10.49 5.80
N GLU A 244 7.07 -11.63 5.90
CA GLU A 244 6.76 -12.49 4.77
C GLU A 244 5.84 -11.78 3.77
N TYR A 245 4.77 -11.16 4.26
CA TYR A 245 3.81 -10.46 3.39
C TYR A 245 4.43 -9.25 2.66
N MET A 246 5.42 -8.58 3.26
CA MET A 246 6.16 -7.47 2.65
C MET A 246 6.95 -7.87 1.38
N LYS A 247 7.16 -9.17 1.14
CA LYS A 247 7.72 -9.65 -0.13
C LYS A 247 6.77 -9.49 -1.31
N TYR A 248 5.48 -9.30 -1.05
CA TYR A 248 4.44 -9.25 -2.07
C TYR A 248 3.72 -7.90 -2.16
N CYS A 249 3.52 -7.20 -1.04
CA CYS A 249 2.74 -5.97 -1.00
C CYS A 249 3.59 -4.69 -1.19
N ASN A 250 2.92 -3.57 -1.52
CA ASN A 250 3.56 -2.26 -1.58
C ASN A 250 3.40 -1.54 -0.24
N SER A 251 4.50 -1.03 0.33
CA SER A 251 4.47 -0.30 1.61
C SER A 251 4.11 1.16 1.40
N TYR A 252 2.99 1.63 1.97
CA TYR A 252 2.61 3.05 1.93
C TYR A 252 3.64 3.96 2.64
N LYS A 253 4.40 3.41 3.61
CA LYS A 253 5.48 4.14 4.31
C LYS A 253 6.57 4.57 3.34
N MET A 254 6.81 3.78 2.29
CA MET A 254 7.81 4.08 1.28
C MET A 254 7.51 5.42 0.62
N SER A 255 6.27 5.61 0.16
CA SER A 255 5.82 6.85 -0.45
C SER A 255 5.95 8.04 0.51
N THR A 256 5.73 7.84 1.81
CA THR A 256 5.97 8.89 2.82
C THR A 256 7.44 9.34 2.84
N TYR A 257 8.39 8.41 2.88
CA TYR A 257 9.81 8.75 2.90
C TYR A 257 10.31 9.36 1.59
N LEU A 258 9.87 8.80 0.46
CA LEU A 258 10.22 9.31 -0.87
C LEU A 258 9.68 10.74 -1.08
N ARG A 259 8.48 11.04 -0.57
CA ARG A 259 7.95 12.42 -0.57
C ARG A 259 8.74 13.35 0.34
N ALA A 260 9.14 12.89 1.53
CA ALA A 260 10.06 13.64 2.38
C ALA A 260 11.44 13.84 1.71
N GLY A 261 11.76 13.03 0.70
CA GLY A 261 12.99 13.11 -0.08
C GLY A 261 14.18 12.48 0.63
N ILE A 262 13.95 11.56 1.57
CA ILE A 262 15.02 10.84 2.26
C ILE A 262 15.19 9.42 1.71
N PRO A 263 16.43 8.89 1.63
CA PRO A 263 16.70 7.54 1.15
C PRO A 263 16.08 6.46 2.04
N LEU A 264 15.79 5.32 1.43
CA LEU A 264 15.23 4.17 2.11
C LEU A 264 16.31 3.22 2.63
N ILE A 265 16.01 2.55 3.75
CA ILE A 265 16.65 1.29 4.14
C ILE A 265 15.55 0.23 4.16
N VAL A 266 15.75 -0.85 3.41
CA VAL A 266 14.77 -1.91 3.22
C VAL A 266 15.40 -3.28 3.39
N HIS A 267 14.58 -4.28 3.73
CA HIS A 267 15.04 -5.67 3.67
C HIS A 267 15.20 -6.10 2.19
N LYS A 268 16.27 -6.81 1.83
CA LYS A 268 16.56 -7.22 0.43
C LYS A 268 15.42 -8.00 -0.24
N SER A 269 14.59 -8.68 0.55
CA SER A 269 13.45 -9.44 0.04
C SER A 269 12.18 -8.61 -0.24
N ILE A 270 12.21 -7.29 -0.10
CA ILE A 270 11.00 -6.46 -0.32
C ILE A 270 10.54 -6.53 -1.78
N SER A 271 9.22 -6.49 -1.97
CA SER A 271 8.55 -6.60 -3.27
C SER A 271 9.03 -5.65 -4.38
N CYS A 272 9.66 -4.54 -4.02
CA CYS A 272 10.07 -3.46 -4.92
C CYS A 272 11.59 -3.19 -4.91
N MET A 273 12.40 -4.16 -4.46
CA MET A 273 13.86 -4.01 -4.40
C MET A 273 14.47 -3.59 -5.75
N GLU A 274 14.05 -4.22 -6.85
CA GLU A 274 14.55 -3.86 -8.20
C GLU A 274 14.27 -2.40 -8.57
N LEU A 275 13.10 -1.85 -8.17
CA LEU A 275 12.76 -0.46 -8.42
C LEU A 275 13.67 0.47 -7.59
N ILE A 276 13.91 0.12 -6.32
CA ILE A 276 14.78 0.89 -5.42
C ILE A 276 16.20 0.97 -5.96
N GLU A 277 16.75 -0.14 -6.45
CA GLU A 277 18.11 -0.18 -7.02
C GLU A 277 18.17 0.61 -8.32
N LYS A 278 17.24 0.35 -9.25
CA LYS A 278 17.20 0.98 -10.56
C LYS A 278 17.09 2.50 -10.49
N GLU A 279 16.27 3.01 -9.58
CA GLU A 279 16.00 4.43 -9.43
C GLU A 279 16.86 5.07 -8.31
N HIS A 280 17.79 4.31 -7.72
CA HIS A 280 18.72 4.75 -6.69
C HIS A 280 18.03 5.45 -5.50
N LEU A 281 16.99 4.79 -4.95
CA LEU A 281 16.12 5.35 -3.91
C LEU A 281 16.51 4.96 -2.48
N GLY A 282 17.44 4.03 -2.32
CA GLY A 282 17.83 3.50 -1.02
C GLY A 282 18.68 2.25 -1.12
N ILE A 283 18.75 1.54 0.01
CA ILE A 283 19.71 0.45 0.23
C ILE A 283 18.97 -0.77 0.76
N GLY A 284 19.24 -1.93 0.16
CA GLY A 284 18.78 -3.23 0.63
C GLY A 284 19.79 -3.86 1.58
N VAL A 285 19.34 -4.27 2.77
CA VAL A 285 20.14 -4.95 3.80
C VAL A 285 19.41 -6.20 4.31
N ASP A 286 20.11 -7.11 4.98
CA ASP A 286 19.57 -8.37 5.50
C ASP A 286 19.19 -8.29 6.99
N SER A 287 19.75 -7.34 7.75
CA SER A 287 19.43 -7.14 9.18
C SER A 287 19.46 -5.68 9.63
N LEU A 288 18.93 -5.41 10.82
CA LEU A 288 18.99 -4.08 11.44
C LEU A 288 20.42 -3.69 11.86
N GLU A 289 21.29 -4.66 12.14
CA GLU A 289 22.72 -4.44 12.35
C GLU A 289 23.40 -3.97 11.07
N GLU A 290 23.16 -4.63 9.94
CA GLU A 290 23.69 -4.18 8.64
C GLU A 290 23.14 -2.79 8.26
N ALA A 291 21.87 -2.51 8.60
CA ALA A 291 21.31 -1.16 8.44
C ALA A 291 22.13 -0.11 9.21
N VAL A 292 22.46 -0.38 10.47
CA VAL A 292 23.29 0.50 11.31
C VAL A 292 24.70 0.64 10.74
N ASP A 293 25.32 -0.46 10.32
CA ASP A 293 26.67 -0.44 9.73
C ASP A 293 26.72 0.41 8.45
N VAL A 294 25.73 0.27 7.58
CA VAL A 294 25.62 1.06 6.34
C VAL A 294 25.45 2.55 6.65
N VAL A 295 24.62 2.91 7.63
CA VAL A 295 24.43 4.32 8.00
C VAL A 295 25.71 4.91 8.62
N ASN A 296 26.42 4.15 9.44
CA ASN A 296 27.69 4.59 10.03
C ASN A 296 28.81 4.75 9.00
N ALA A 297 28.84 3.90 7.96
CA ALA A 297 29.82 3.98 6.88
C ALA A 297 29.47 5.04 5.82
N MET A 298 28.25 5.59 5.84
CA MET A 298 27.76 6.52 4.83
C MET A 298 28.56 7.83 4.81
N THR A 299 28.96 8.25 3.61
CA THR A 299 29.55 9.57 3.39
C THR A 299 28.51 10.60 2.94
N GLU A 300 28.77 11.89 3.19
CA GLU A 300 27.89 12.96 2.68
C GLU A 300 27.77 12.97 1.15
N GLU A 301 28.85 12.60 0.45
CA GLU A 301 28.86 12.49 -1.02
C GLU A 301 27.93 11.37 -1.51
N GLU A 302 28.01 10.18 -0.88
CA GLU A 302 27.10 9.07 -1.17
C GLU A 302 25.66 9.41 -0.86
N TYR A 303 25.39 9.97 0.31
CA TYR A 303 24.06 10.41 0.69
C TYR A 303 23.50 11.44 -0.32
N GLY A 304 24.33 12.39 -0.75
CA GLY A 304 23.97 13.38 -1.77
C GLY A 304 23.54 12.77 -3.12
N ARG A 305 24.08 11.61 -3.51
CA ARG A 305 23.65 10.88 -4.71
C ARG A 305 22.22 10.37 -4.60
N TYR A 306 21.84 9.82 -3.44
CA TYR A 306 20.45 9.43 -3.19
C TYR A 306 19.51 10.64 -3.21
N ILE A 307 19.90 11.74 -2.56
CA ILE A 307 19.07 12.96 -2.51
C ILE A 307 18.78 13.49 -3.92
N LYS A 308 19.77 13.48 -4.82
CA LYS A 308 19.57 13.88 -6.21
C LYS A 308 18.59 12.96 -6.95
N ALA A 309 18.76 11.64 -6.82
CA ALA A 309 17.88 10.67 -7.46
C ALA A 309 16.43 10.80 -6.94
N LEU A 310 16.26 11.03 -5.64
CA LEU A 310 14.95 11.25 -5.02
C LEU A 310 14.26 12.50 -5.53
N ASP A 311 15.00 13.60 -5.75
CA ASP A 311 14.44 14.84 -6.30
C ASP A 311 13.86 14.63 -7.71
N GLU A 312 14.57 13.86 -8.55
CA GLU A 312 14.11 13.47 -9.89
C GLU A 312 12.92 12.49 -9.83
N PHE A 313 12.94 11.55 -8.89
CA PHE A 313 11.90 10.54 -8.74
C PHE A 313 10.59 11.09 -8.16
N LYS A 314 10.68 12.12 -7.30
CA LYS A 314 9.56 12.71 -6.56
C LYS A 314 8.39 13.11 -7.45
N PHE A 315 8.68 13.65 -8.64
CA PHE A 315 7.66 14.00 -9.62
C PHE A 315 6.72 12.83 -9.94
N LYS A 316 7.26 11.61 -10.10
CA LYS A 316 6.48 10.41 -10.42
C LYS A 316 5.44 10.11 -9.34
N ILE A 317 5.83 10.24 -8.06
CA ILE A 317 4.99 9.96 -6.90
C ILE A 317 3.93 11.03 -6.69
N GLU A 318 4.31 12.30 -6.73
CA GLU A 318 3.38 13.40 -6.46
C GLU A 318 2.36 13.64 -7.58
N ASN A 319 2.67 13.18 -8.79
CA ASN A 319 1.75 13.21 -9.92
C ASN A 319 0.96 11.92 -10.13
N ALA A 320 1.03 11.00 -9.16
CA ALA A 320 0.35 9.73 -9.18
C ALA A 320 0.59 8.87 -10.45
N CYS A 321 1.82 8.85 -10.94
CA CYS A 321 2.15 8.20 -12.21
C CYS A 321 1.91 6.69 -12.17
N PHE A 322 2.21 6.03 -11.05
CA PHE A 322 2.05 4.58 -10.91
C PHE A 322 0.56 4.18 -10.92
N THR A 323 -0.26 4.92 -10.19
CA THR A 323 -1.71 4.71 -10.05
C THR A 323 -2.42 5.02 -11.37
N LYS A 324 -2.08 6.14 -12.03
CA LYS A 324 -2.63 6.46 -13.37
C LYS A 324 -2.32 5.36 -14.38
N LYS A 325 -1.06 4.89 -14.41
CA LYS A 325 -0.64 3.81 -15.29
C LYS A 325 -1.39 2.52 -14.98
N ALA A 326 -1.44 2.10 -13.73
CA ALA A 326 -2.13 0.88 -13.31
C ALA A 326 -3.63 0.90 -13.69
N LEU A 327 -4.32 2.03 -13.47
CA LEU A 327 -5.72 2.21 -13.85
C LEU A 327 -5.91 2.11 -15.37
N VAL A 328 -5.14 2.87 -16.16
CA VAL A 328 -5.27 2.88 -17.63
C VAL A 328 -4.94 1.51 -18.22
N ASP A 329 -3.85 0.89 -17.79
CA ASP A 329 -3.40 -0.39 -18.32
C ASP A 329 -4.34 -1.54 -17.94
N SER A 330 -4.88 -1.55 -16.72
CA SER A 330 -5.86 -2.58 -16.32
C SER A 330 -7.18 -2.42 -17.06
N ILE A 331 -7.68 -1.19 -17.24
CA ILE A 331 -8.85 -0.93 -18.09
C ILE A 331 -8.59 -1.45 -19.49
N HIS A 332 -7.48 -1.09 -20.13
CA HIS A 332 -7.16 -1.58 -21.47
C HIS A 332 -7.11 -3.12 -21.53
N LYS A 333 -6.36 -3.75 -20.61
CA LYS A 333 -6.16 -5.20 -20.54
C LYS A 333 -7.47 -5.97 -20.30
N SER A 334 -8.42 -5.39 -19.57
CA SER A 334 -9.72 -5.99 -19.30
C SER A 334 -10.58 -6.24 -20.55
N PHE A 335 -10.36 -5.49 -21.64
CA PHE A 335 -11.07 -5.65 -22.92
C PHE A 335 -10.38 -6.61 -23.90
N LEU A 336 -9.22 -7.16 -23.53
CA LEU A 336 -8.45 -8.07 -24.40
C LEU A 336 -8.74 -9.56 -24.12
N ARG A 337 -9.67 -9.86 -23.19
CA ARG A 337 -10.01 -11.23 -22.77
C ARG A 337 -11.02 -11.90 -23.69
#